data_AF-A0A7R9URM0-F1
#
_entry.id   AF-A0A7R9URM0-F1
#
_cell.length_a   1.000
_cell.length_b   1.000
_cell.length_c   1.000
_cell.angle_alpha   90.00
_cell.angle_beta   90.00
_cell.angle_gamma   90.00
#
_symmetry.space_group_name_H-M   'P 1'
#
loop_
_entity.id
_entity.type
_entity.pdbx_description
1 polymer ?
#
loop_
_entity_poly.entity_id
_entity_poly.type
_entity_poly.pdbx_seq_one_letter_code
_entity_poly.pdbx_strand_id
1 'polypeptide(L)'
;AIKRIVSEISFMCRLKNVTVSDTLAAFVTHAIVLEHVNLFPLDKELNESDVQDLVRMAVERLLTVDSASLETIKMQVAFDTAKLDEVDILDAARAAREEREAALLHDIVDMRLKGANDVEALTALYRRIFNFLVLRAGLEAGANRPAEREIA
;
A
#
# COMPACT_ATOMS: atom_id res chain seq x y z
N ALA A 1 17.45 -16.73 -5.82
CA ALA A 1 17.12 -17.15 -7.20
C ALA A 1 15.95 -16.35 -7.78
N ILE A 2 14.73 -16.44 -7.22
CA ILE A 2 13.50 -15.87 -7.82
C ILE A 2 13.59 -14.39 -8.19
N LYS A 3 14.11 -13.52 -7.29
CA LYS A 3 14.26 -12.08 -7.61
C LYS A 3 15.11 -11.81 -8.86
N ARG A 4 16.19 -12.58 -9.06
CA ARG A 4 17.05 -12.46 -10.25
C ARG A 4 16.27 -12.83 -11.51
N ILE A 5 15.53 -13.94 -11.48
CA ILE A 5 14.70 -14.44 -12.59
C ILE A 5 13.64 -13.40 -12.98
N VAL A 6 12.93 -12.85 -11.99
CA VAL A 6 11.91 -11.83 -12.20
C VAL A 6 12.50 -10.56 -12.84
N SER A 7 13.62 -10.06 -12.31
CA SER A 7 14.29 -8.89 -12.89
C SER A 7 14.77 -9.13 -14.32
N GLU A 8 15.25 -10.35 -14.63
CA GLU A 8 15.69 -10.73 -15.97
C GLU A 8 14.52 -10.79 -16.96
N ILE A 9 13.38 -11.37 -16.56
CA ILE A 9 12.15 -11.37 -17.35
C ILE A 9 11.67 -9.93 -17.62
N SER A 10 11.56 -9.11 -16.58
CA SER A 10 11.15 -7.71 -16.69
C SER A 10 12.08 -6.93 -17.64
N PHE A 11 13.38 -7.19 -17.59
CA PHE A 11 14.36 -6.58 -18.50
C PHE A 11 14.17 -7.04 -19.95
N MET A 12 14.03 -8.35 -20.17
CA MET A 12 13.84 -8.92 -21.52
C MET A 12 12.54 -8.48 -22.18
N CYS A 13 11.44 -8.41 -21.44
CA CYS A 13 10.18 -7.84 -21.93
C CYS A 13 10.32 -6.36 -22.30
N ARG A 14 11.06 -5.58 -21.50
CA ARG A 14 11.31 -4.17 -21.76
C ARG A 14 12.12 -3.96 -23.05
N LEU A 15 13.11 -4.81 -23.34
CA LEU A 15 13.84 -4.79 -24.62
C LEU A 15 12.93 -5.04 -25.84
N LYS A 16 11.76 -5.65 -25.63
CA LYS A 16 10.73 -5.90 -26.65
C LYS A 16 9.58 -4.88 -26.60
N ASN A 17 9.78 -3.74 -25.91
CA ASN A 17 8.80 -2.66 -25.72
C ASN A 17 7.54 -3.06 -24.94
N VAL A 18 7.60 -4.09 -24.09
CA VAL A 18 6.50 -4.47 -23.19
C VAL A 18 6.93 -4.23 -21.75
N THR A 19 6.23 -3.34 -21.06
CA THR A 19 6.47 -3.07 -19.63
C THR A 19 5.67 -4.06 -18.78
N VAL A 20 6.38 -4.81 -17.94
CA VAL A 20 5.81 -5.82 -17.04
C VAL A 20 6.22 -5.44 -15.61
N SER A 21 5.27 -5.51 -14.68
CA SER A 21 5.57 -5.33 -13.25
C SER A 21 6.23 -6.58 -12.67
N ASP A 22 7.07 -6.42 -11.66
CA ASP A 22 7.73 -7.55 -11.01
C ASP A 22 6.72 -8.56 -10.42
N THR A 23 5.58 -8.07 -9.92
CA THR A 23 4.47 -8.91 -9.46
C THR A 23 3.89 -9.77 -10.58
N LEU A 24 3.67 -9.18 -11.77
CA LEU A 24 3.14 -9.91 -12.92
C LEU A 24 4.16 -10.94 -13.44
N ALA A 25 5.44 -10.56 -13.53
CA ALA A 25 6.51 -11.47 -13.93
C ALA A 25 6.66 -12.64 -12.95
N ALA A 26 6.60 -12.38 -11.64
CA ALA A 26 6.63 -13.41 -10.61
C ALA A 26 5.42 -14.37 -10.72
N PHE A 27 4.22 -13.83 -10.94
CA PHE A 27 3.01 -14.63 -11.11
C PHE A 27 3.09 -15.55 -12.33
N VAL A 28 3.50 -15.02 -13.49
CA VAL A 28 3.66 -15.81 -14.72
C VAL A 28 4.75 -16.87 -14.55
N THR A 29 5.87 -16.53 -13.91
CA THR A 29 6.93 -17.50 -13.59
C THR A 29 6.38 -18.64 -12.75
N HIS A 30 5.61 -18.33 -11.70
CA HIS A 30 5.01 -19.34 -10.83
C HIS A 30 4.01 -20.23 -11.57
N ALA A 31 3.16 -19.63 -12.42
CA ALA A 31 2.22 -20.38 -13.25
C ALA A 31 2.94 -21.38 -14.18
N ILE A 32 4.03 -20.97 -14.82
CA ILE A 32 4.82 -21.85 -15.70
C ILE A 32 5.47 -23.00 -14.91
N VAL A 33 6.03 -22.73 -13.73
CA VAL A 33 6.57 -23.80 -12.87
C VAL A 33 5.48 -24.82 -12.50
N LEU A 34 4.27 -24.36 -12.18
CA LEU A 34 3.13 -25.23 -11.87
C LEU A 34 2.59 -26.00 -13.08
N GLU A 35 2.61 -25.41 -14.28
CA GLU A 35 2.21 -26.08 -15.52
C GLU A 35 3.24 -27.12 -15.98
N HIS A 36 4.51 -26.94 -15.60
CA HIS A 36 5.64 -27.74 -16.04
C HIS A 36 6.42 -28.37 -14.88
N VAL A 37 5.73 -28.97 -13.90
CA VAL A 37 6.33 -29.58 -12.70
C VAL A 37 7.41 -30.62 -13.02
N ASN A 38 7.28 -31.33 -14.14
CA ASN A 38 8.27 -32.32 -14.58
C ASN A 38 9.58 -31.68 -15.06
N LEU A 39 9.52 -30.46 -15.61
CA LEU A 39 10.67 -29.70 -16.10
C LEU A 39 11.29 -28.84 -14.98
N PHE A 40 10.45 -28.35 -14.06
CA PHE A 40 10.87 -27.49 -12.96
C PHE A 40 10.43 -28.12 -11.62
N PRO A 41 11.21 -29.08 -11.06
CA PRO A 41 10.84 -29.75 -9.83
C PRO A 41 10.89 -28.76 -8.65
N LEU A 42 9.80 -28.64 -7.90
CA LEU A 42 9.71 -27.73 -6.75
C LEU A 42 10.69 -28.11 -5.61
N ASP A 43 11.02 -29.39 -5.49
CA ASP A 43 11.86 -29.94 -4.42
C ASP A 43 13.36 -29.95 -4.75
N LYS A 44 13.76 -29.43 -5.91
CA LYS A 44 15.16 -29.39 -6.35
C LYS A 44 15.60 -27.98 -6.70
N GLU A 45 16.88 -27.70 -6.48
CA GLU A 45 17.49 -26.47 -7.00
C GLU A 45 17.53 -26.52 -8.53
N LEU A 46 17.03 -25.45 -9.15
CA LEU A 46 17.10 -25.25 -10.59
C LEU A 46 18.55 -25.01 -11.01
N ASN A 47 18.98 -25.69 -12.07
CA ASN A 47 20.27 -25.40 -12.67
C ASN A 47 20.16 -24.13 -13.57
N GLU A 48 21.30 -23.59 -14.02
CA GLU A 48 21.31 -22.36 -14.83
C GLU A 48 20.58 -22.53 -16.19
N SER A 49 20.57 -23.72 -16.77
CA SER A 49 19.82 -24.02 -17.99
C SER A 49 18.31 -23.98 -17.73
N ASP A 50 17.85 -24.57 -16.63
CA ASP A 50 16.44 -24.57 -16.24
C ASP A 50 15.97 -23.12 -16.01
N VAL A 51 16.83 -22.29 -15.40
CA VAL A 51 16.55 -20.86 -15.20
C VAL A 51 16.40 -20.14 -16.54
N GLN A 52 17.30 -20.37 -17.50
CA GLN A 52 17.20 -19.76 -18.83
C GLN A 52 15.94 -20.21 -19.58
N ASP A 53 15.58 -21.48 -19.48
CA ASP A 53 14.38 -22.03 -20.09
C ASP A 53 13.12 -21.41 -19.48
N LEU A 54 13.08 -21.28 -18.15
CA LEU A 54 11.99 -20.64 -17.43
C LEU A 54 11.83 -19.16 -17.81
N VAL A 55 12.94 -18.41 -17.89
CA VAL A 55 12.94 -17.01 -18.35
C VAL A 55 12.40 -16.92 -19.77
N ARG A 56 12.87 -17.77 -20.69
CA ARG A 56 12.42 -17.78 -22.08
C ARG A 56 10.91 -18.03 -22.17
N MET A 57 10.40 -19.06 -21.50
CA MET A 57 8.98 -19.40 -21.51
C MET A 57 8.11 -18.28 -20.91
N ALA A 58 8.58 -17.64 -19.83
CA ALA A 58 7.87 -16.52 -19.22
C ALA A 58 7.81 -15.30 -20.14
N VAL A 59 8.92 -14.95 -20.78
CA VAL A 59 8.98 -13.85 -21.75
C VAL A 59 8.08 -14.13 -22.96
N GLU A 60 8.12 -15.32 -23.53
CA GLU A 60 7.24 -15.71 -24.65
C GLU A 60 5.76 -15.57 -24.29
N ARG A 61 5.37 -16.05 -23.09
CA ARG A 61 4.00 -15.92 -22.61
C ARG A 61 3.60 -14.47 -22.38
N LEU A 62 4.47 -13.65 -21.81
CA LEU A 62 4.21 -12.22 -21.55
C LEU A 62 4.12 -11.38 -22.84
N LEU A 63 4.79 -11.82 -23.91
CA LEU A 63 4.77 -11.17 -25.23
C LEU A 63 3.68 -11.72 -26.15
N THR A 64 2.88 -12.68 -25.69
CA THR A 64 1.79 -13.25 -26.49
C THR A 64 0.72 -12.18 -26.73
N VAL A 65 0.46 -11.89 -28.01
CA VAL A 65 -0.58 -10.95 -28.45
C VAL A 65 -1.93 -11.68 -28.50
N ASP A 66 -3.02 -10.94 -28.24
CA ASP A 66 -4.40 -11.45 -28.29
C ASP A 66 -4.69 -12.66 -27.37
N SER A 67 -4.02 -12.73 -26.22
CA SER A 67 -4.27 -13.76 -25.20
C SER A 67 -5.28 -13.28 -24.15
N ALA A 68 -6.53 -13.72 -24.25
CA ALA A 68 -7.57 -13.42 -23.27
C ALA A 68 -7.20 -13.87 -21.84
N SER A 69 -6.50 -15.01 -21.71
CA SER A 69 -6.00 -15.48 -20.43
C SER A 69 -4.96 -14.54 -19.83
N LEU A 70 -4.03 -14.02 -20.65
CA LEU A 70 -2.99 -13.10 -20.18
C LEU A 70 -3.59 -11.77 -19.73
N GLU A 71 -4.56 -11.23 -20.49
CA GLU A 71 -5.23 -9.99 -20.12
C GLU A 71 -6.03 -10.14 -18.81
N THR A 72 -6.65 -11.30 -18.57
CA THR A 72 -7.32 -11.59 -17.29
C THR A 72 -6.34 -11.59 -16.12
N ILE A 73 -5.16 -12.22 -16.30
CA ILE A 73 -4.11 -12.23 -15.28
C ILE A 73 -3.59 -10.81 -15.02
N LYS A 74 -3.33 -10.02 -16.06
CA LYS A 74 -2.90 -8.62 -15.93
C LYS A 74 -3.92 -7.80 -15.13
N MET A 75 -5.20 -7.95 -15.44
CA MET A 75 -6.28 -7.24 -14.74
C MET A 75 -6.35 -7.63 -13.27
N GLN A 76 -6.21 -8.92 -12.95
CA GLN A 76 -6.21 -9.39 -11.56
C GLN A 76 -4.99 -8.86 -10.77
N VAL A 77 -3.79 -8.96 -11.35
CA VAL A 77 -2.57 -8.44 -10.71
C VAL A 77 -2.66 -6.93 -10.50
N ALA A 78 -3.20 -6.18 -11.47
CA ALA A 78 -3.39 -4.75 -11.34
C ALA A 78 -4.40 -4.42 -10.22
N PHE A 79 -5.51 -5.15 -10.12
CA PHE A 79 -6.49 -4.99 -9.06
C PHE A 79 -5.89 -5.26 -7.68
N ASP A 80 -5.18 -6.38 -7.53
CA ASP A 80 -4.59 -6.77 -6.25
C ASP A 80 -3.52 -5.75 -5.80
N THR A 81 -2.70 -5.27 -6.75
CA THR A 81 -1.68 -4.25 -6.46
C THR A 81 -2.33 -2.94 -6.01
N ALA A 82 -3.34 -2.45 -6.74
CA ALA A 82 -4.05 -1.22 -6.37
C ALA A 82 -4.76 -1.35 -5.02
N LYS A 83 -5.27 -2.55 -4.68
CA LYS A 83 -5.91 -2.80 -3.39
C LYS A 83 -4.92 -2.76 -2.23
N LEU A 84 -3.71 -3.31 -2.42
CA LEU A 84 -2.64 -3.23 -1.42
C LEU A 84 -2.23 -1.77 -1.19
N ASP A 85 -2.02 -1.01 -2.27
CA ASP A 85 -1.68 0.42 -2.17
C ASP A 85 -2.76 1.21 -1.41
N GLU A 86 -4.04 0.93 -1.66
CA GLU A 86 -5.15 1.58 -0.93
C GLU A 86 -5.13 1.25 0.58
N VAL A 87 -4.85 -0.01 0.93
CA VAL A 87 -4.73 -0.43 2.33
C VAL A 87 -3.58 0.30 3.03
N ASP A 88 -2.41 0.36 2.39
CA ASP A 88 -1.24 1.05 2.93
C ASP A 88 -1.51 2.55 3.15
N ILE A 89 -2.20 3.20 2.20
CA ILE A 89 -2.62 4.60 2.33
C ILE A 89 -3.58 4.78 3.51
N LEU A 90 -4.58 3.90 3.64
CA LEU A 90 -5.55 3.97 4.73
C LEU A 90 -4.91 3.73 6.10
N ASP A 91 -3.97 2.80 6.19
CA ASP A 91 -3.28 2.50 7.44
C ASP A 91 -2.31 3.62 7.82
N ALA A 92 -1.61 4.24 6.86
CA ALA A 92 -0.82 5.44 7.10
C ALA A 92 -1.68 6.61 7.58
N ALA A 93 -2.86 6.81 6.98
CA ALA A 93 -3.80 7.85 7.41
C ALA A 93 -4.35 7.59 8.82
N ARG A 94 -4.64 6.33 9.17
CA ARG A 94 -5.06 5.92 10.52
C ARG A 94 -3.95 6.17 11.54
N ALA A 95 -2.72 5.73 11.26
CA ALA A 95 -1.57 5.93 12.15
C ALA A 95 -1.31 7.42 12.41
N ALA A 96 -1.32 8.26 11.36
CA ALA A 96 -1.16 9.71 11.49
C ALA A 96 -2.28 10.36 12.31
N ARG A 97 -3.50 9.82 12.21
CA ARG A 97 -4.64 10.27 13.02
C ARG A 97 -4.49 9.88 14.49
N GLU A 98 -4.08 8.64 14.76
CA GLU A 98 -3.82 8.15 16.12
C GLU A 98 -2.70 8.94 16.80
N GLU A 99 -1.63 9.27 16.07
CA GLU A 99 -0.55 10.11 16.58
C GLU A 99 -1.04 11.52 16.96
N ARG A 100 -1.83 12.16 16.10
CA ARG A 100 -2.45 13.46 16.40
C ARG A 100 -3.42 13.38 17.57
N GLU A 101 -4.19 12.30 17.68
CA GLU A 101 -5.11 12.04 18.78
C GLU A 101 -4.34 11.93 20.11
N ALA A 102 -3.25 11.16 20.13
CA ALA A 102 -2.38 11.02 21.30
C ALA A 102 -1.75 12.35 21.72
N ALA A 103 -1.27 13.14 20.75
CA ALA A 103 -0.72 14.47 21.02
C ALA A 103 -1.75 15.41 21.66
N LEU A 104 -2.98 15.46 21.11
CA LEU A 104 -4.07 16.27 21.69
C LEU A 104 -4.47 15.79 23.09
N LEU A 105 -4.53 14.48 23.32
CA LEU A 105 -4.81 13.93 24.64
C LEU A 105 -3.75 14.33 25.67
N HIS A 106 -2.48 14.19 25.31
CA HIS A 106 -1.36 14.62 26.15
C HIS A 106 -1.47 16.13 26.47
N ASP A 107 -1.72 16.94 25.45
CA ASP A 107 -1.91 18.39 25.56
C ASP A 107 -3.09 18.81 26.46
N ILE A 108 -4.16 18.00 26.51
CA ILE A 108 -5.32 18.22 27.38
C ILE A 108 -4.98 17.83 28.82
N VAL A 109 -4.35 16.68 29.02
CA VAL A 109 -4.02 16.13 30.34
C VAL A 109 -2.95 16.97 31.05
N ASP A 110 -1.96 17.47 30.34
CA ASP A 110 -0.85 18.25 30.90
C ASP A 110 -1.21 19.70 31.24
N MET A 111 -2.36 20.18 30.78
CA MET A 111 -2.76 21.56 30.95
C MET A 111 -3.05 21.88 32.42
N ARG A 112 -2.27 22.79 33.01
CA ARG A 112 -2.46 23.25 34.39
C ARG A 112 -3.12 24.62 34.45
N LEU A 113 -4.23 24.71 35.16
CA LEU A 113 -4.92 25.96 35.47
C LEU A 113 -4.23 26.65 36.66
N LYS A 114 -3.95 27.95 36.55
CA LYS A 114 -3.36 28.73 37.66
C LYS A 114 -4.38 29.06 38.76
N GLY A 115 -5.68 28.95 38.47
CA GLY A 115 -6.80 29.16 39.37
C GLY A 115 -8.14 29.09 38.64
N ALA A 116 -9.27 29.07 39.37
CA ALA A 116 -10.61 28.92 38.77
C ALA A 116 -11.02 30.08 37.83
N ASN A 117 -10.37 31.25 37.95
CA ASN A 117 -10.62 32.43 37.11
C ASN A 117 -9.63 32.57 35.94
N ASP A 118 -8.85 31.54 35.64
CA ASP A 118 -7.95 31.52 34.49
C ASP A 118 -8.75 31.25 33.20
N VAL A 119 -9.55 32.24 32.80
CA VAL A 119 -10.49 32.16 31.67
C VAL A 119 -9.76 31.83 30.37
N GLU A 120 -8.57 32.38 30.17
CA GLU A 120 -7.76 32.14 28.97
C GLU A 120 -7.31 30.67 28.89
N ALA A 121 -6.80 30.11 29.99
CA ALA A 121 -6.43 28.70 30.04
C ALA A 121 -7.64 27.76 29.91
N LEU A 122 -8.80 28.12 30.49
CA LEU A 122 -10.04 27.38 30.34
C LEU A 122 -10.54 27.37 28.89
N THR A 123 -10.56 28.52 28.21
CA THR A 123 -10.95 28.61 26.79
C THR A 123 -10.01 27.79 25.91
N ALA A 124 -8.70 27.84 26.17
CA ALA A 124 -7.72 27.04 25.45
C ALA A 124 -7.91 25.53 25.69
N LEU A 125 -8.24 25.11 26.92
CA LEU A 125 -8.58 23.72 27.25
C LEU A 125 -9.82 23.24 26.49
N TYR A 126 -10.90 24.03 26.50
CA TYR A 126 -12.13 23.71 25.76
C TYR A 126 -11.87 23.56 24.26
N ARG A 127 -11.07 24.46 23.66
CA ARG A 127 -10.69 24.37 22.25
C ARG A 127 -9.90 23.09 21.94
N ARG A 128 -8.97 22.70 22.82
CA ARG A 128 -8.21 21.44 22.68
C ARG A 128 -9.10 20.21 22.77
N ILE A 129 -10.01 20.16 23.75
CA ILE A 129 -11.01 19.08 23.91
C ILE A 129 -11.90 19.00 22.68
N PHE A 130 -12.40 20.13 22.18
CA PHE A 130 -13.22 20.17 20.99
C PHE A 130 -12.48 19.65 19.76
N ASN A 131 -11.25 20.09 19.53
CA ASN A 131 -10.43 19.61 18.41
C ASN A 131 -10.15 18.11 18.50
N PHE A 132 -9.94 17.58 19.69
CA PHE A 132 -9.82 16.13 19.93
C PHE A 132 -11.10 15.38 19.52
N LEU A 133 -12.27 15.85 19.97
CA LEU A 133 -13.57 15.24 19.62
C LEU A 133 -13.85 15.29 18.12
N VAL A 134 -13.51 16.42 17.48
CA VAL A 134 -13.61 16.61 16.03
C VAL A 134 -12.76 15.60 15.27
N LEU A 135 -11.48 15.47 15.66
CA LEU A 135 -10.55 14.53 15.05
C LEU A 135 -11.06 13.09 15.21
N ARG A 136 -11.57 12.73 16.40
CA ARG A 136 -12.11 11.39 16.71
C ARG A 136 -13.45 11.08 16.02
N ALA A 137 -14.25 12.10 15.72
CA ALA A 137 -15.45 11.97 14.89
C ALA A 137 -15.14 11.78 13.40
N GLY A 138 -13.88 11.97 12.97
CA GLY A 138 -13.48 11.85 11.56
C GLY A 138 -13.84 13.08 10.73
N LEU A 139 -14.06 14.23 11.39
CA LEU A 139 -14.36 15.49 10.75
C LEU A 139 -13.04 16.24 10.50
N GLU A 140 -12.75 16.62 9.25
CA GLU A 140 -11.50 17.30 8.93
C GLU A 140 -11.36 18.66 9.64
N ALA A 141 -10.28 18.82 10.43
CA ALA A 141 -9.96 20.06 11.13
C ALA A 141 -9.86 21.24 10.14
N GLY A 142 -10.55 22.35 10.41
CA GLY A 142 -10.54 23.54 9.54
C GLY A 142 -11.66 23.60 8.50
N ALA A 143 -12.54 22.59 8.40
CA ALA A 143 -13.83 22.78 7.75
C ALA A 143 -14.63 23.84 8.53
N ASN A 144 -14.89 24.99 7.90
CA ASN A 144 -15.57 26.16 8.47
C ASN A 144 -16.88 25.75 9.14
N ARG A 145 -16.86 25.58 10.46
CA ARG A 145 -17.95 24.97 11.24
C ARG A 145 -18.55 26.00 12.19
N PRO A 146 -19.89 26.11 12.26
CA PRO A 146 -20.55 27.01 13.21
C PRO A 146 -20.16 26.71 14.67
N ALA A 147 -19.93 25.43 15.00
CA ALA A 147 -19.47 25.02 16.33
C ALA A 147 -18.07 25.57 16.72
N GLU A 148 -17.18 25.83 15.75
CA GLU A 148 -15.88 26.46 16.03
C GLU A 148 -16.02 27.95 16.36
N ARG A 149 -17.09 28.61 15.86
CA ARG A 149 -17.41 30.01 16.13
C ARG A 149 -18.04 30.23 17.51
N GLU A 150 -18.76 29.23 18.02
CA GLU A 150 -19.38 29.28 19.35
C GLU A 150 -18.35 29.12 20.49
N ILE A 151 -17.15 28.62 20.17
CA ILE A 151 -16.03 28.42 21.09
C ILE A 151 -15.04 29.62 21.05
N ALA A 152 -15.22 30.55 20.10
CA ALA A 152 -14.33 31.71 19.87
C ALA A 152 -14.64 32.91 20.77
#